data_AF-A0A099ZQQ8-F1
#
_entry.id   AF-A0A099ZQQ8-F1
#
_cell.length_a   1.000
_cell.length_b   1.000
_cell.length_c   1.000
_cell.angle_alpha   90.00
_cell.angle_beta   90.00
_cell.angle_gamma   90.00
#
_symmetry.space_group_name_H-M   'P 1'
#
loop_
_entity.id
_entity.type
_entity.pdbx_description
1 polymer ?
#
loop_
_entity_poly.entity_id
_entity_poly.type
_entity_poly.pdbx_seq_one_letter_code
_entity_poly.pdbx_strand_id
1 'polypeptide(L)'
;VTEEEKAAELQKTKTLSPVNRPTVDIVELEALRKSVEDFFCFCYGKALGKSTVVPVPYEKIHLDQSAVVVQGLPEGLAFKHPANYDVSTLKWILENKSGISFIIKRLF
;
A
#
# COMPACT_ATOMS: atom_id res chain seq x y z
N VAL A 1 27.77 -10.34 60.25
CA VAL A 1 27.50 -8.90 60.28
C VAL A 1 27.99 -8.39 58.94
N THR A 2 27.16 -8.18 57.91
CA THR A 2 25.76 -7.71 57.80
C THR A 2 25.39 -8.08 56.33
N GLU A 3 24.34 -8.88 56.07
CA GLU A 3 23.02 -8.43 55.56
C GLU A 3 23.09 -7.86 54.13
N GLU A 4 22.16 -8.03 53.18
CA GLU A 4 20.81 -8.61 53.09
C GLU A 4 20.41 -8.35 51.61
N GLU A 5 20.08 -9.38 50.83
CA GLU A 5 18.74 -9.75 50.35
C GLU A 5 18.24 -9.06 49.05
N LYS A 6 17.53 -9.91 48.34
CA LYS A 6 16.92 -9.90 47.03
C LYS A 6 15.51 -9.28 47.09
N ALA A 7 15.19 -8.40 46.13
CA ALA A 7 13.83 -8.00 45.75
C ALA A 7 13.92 -7.29 44.38
N ALA A 8 12.97 -7.26 43.45
CA ALA A 8 11.67 -7.87 43.25
C ALA A 8 11.30 -7.72 41.76
N GLU A 9 10.18 -8.32 41.41
CA GLU A 9 9.65 -8.67 40.09
C GLU A 9 8.85 -7.55 39.38
N LEU A 10 8.71 -7.69 38.05
CA LEU A 10 7.79 -7.07 37.08
C LEU A 10 7.30 -5.62 37.26
N GLN A 11 7.56 -4.80 36.23
CA GLN A 11 6.55 -3.86 35.72
C GLN A 11 6.34 -4.05 34.21
N LYS A 12 5.28 -4.81 33.90
CA LYS A 12 4.45 -4.68 32.71
C LYS A 12 3.73 -3.34 32.80
N THR A 13 3.92 -2.42 31.84
CA THR A 13 2.88 -1.54 31.28
C THR A 13 3.44 -0.53 30.29
N LYS A 14 2.98 -0.64 29.04
CA LYS A 14 2.38 0.45 28.24
C LYS A 14 3.04 1.84 28.38
N THR A 15 3.92 2.19 27.43
CA THR A 15 4.33 3.58 27.21
C THR A 15 3.75 4.07 25.89
N LEU A 16 2.61 4.77 25.98
CA LEU A 16 2.09 5.60 24.89
C LEU A 16 2.58 7.04 25.09
N SER A 17 3.42 7.50 24.14
CA SER A 17 3.54 8.87 23.57
C SER A 17 3.90 10.05 24.51
N PRO A 18 4.25 11.29 24.05
CA PRO A 18 4.32 11.86 22.68
C PRO A 18 5.62 12.70 22.41
N VAL A 19 5.87 13.13 21.16
CA VAL A 19 6.28 14.52 20.76
C VAL A 19 7.07 14.57 19.43
N ASN A 20 6.51 15.31 18.46
CA ASN A 20 6.99 15.68 17.13
C ASN A 20 7.11 14.59 16.04
N ARG A 21 6.18 14.64 15.07
CA ARG A 21 6.48 14.92 13.64
C ARG A 21 5.22 14.70 12.74
N PRO A 22 4.42 15.73 12.44
CA PRO A 22 3.45 15.63 11.33
C PRO A 22 4.14 15.33 9.97
N THR A 23 5.46 15.49 9.87
CA THR A 23 6.24 15.18 8.68
C THR A 23 6.50 13.68 8.48
N VAL A 24 6.53 12.85 9.54
CA VAL A 24 6.82 11.42 9.38
C VAL A 24 5.62 10.70 8.77
N ASP A 25 4.40 11.06 9.19
CA ASP A 25 3.17 10.49 8.64
C ASP A 25 2.94 10.88 7.17
N ILE A 26 3.27 12.12 6.79
CA ILE A 26 3.16 12.59 5.40
C ILE A 26 4.18 11.87 4.51
N VAL A 27 5.45 11.80 4.95
CA VAL A 27 6.51 11.12 4.18
C VAL A 27 6.21 9.62 4.03
N GLU A 28 5.69 8.97 5.08
CA GLU A 28 5.27 7.56 5.01
C GLU A 28 4.10 7.38 4.03
N LEU A 29 3.09 8.25 4.08
CA LEU A 29 1.95 8.20 3.15
C LEU A 29 2.40 8.39 1.69
N GLU A 30 3.29 9.34 1.43
CA GLU A 30 3.84 9.57 0.09
C GLU A 30 4.66 8.36 -0.39
N ALA A 31 5.46 7.75 0.47
CA ALA A 31 6.20 6.54 0.16
C ALA A 31 5.28 5.35 -0.17
N LEU A 32 4.17 5.19 0.57
CA LEU A 32 3.15 4.18 0.28
C LEU A 32 2.48 4.42 -1.06
N ARG A 33 2.05 5.66 -1.33
CA ARG A 33 1.44 6.05 -2.61
C ARG A 33 2.39 5.77 -3.78
N LYS A 34 3.67 6.12 -3.64
CA LYS A 34 4.69 5.87 -4.65
C LYS A 34 4.94 4.38 -4.87
N SER A 35 5.01 3.61 -3.79
CA SER A 35 5.21 2.16 -3.87
C SER A 35 4.05 1.45 -4.57
N VAL A 36 2.81 1.86 -4.28
CA VAL A 36 1.61 1.33 -4.95
C VAL A 36 1.56 1.77 -6.42
N GLU A 37 1.92 3.01 -6.73
CA GLU A 37 2.02 3.52 -8.11
C GLU A 37 3.00 2.71 -8.94
N ASP A 38 4.21 2.49 -8.42
CA ASP A 38 5.24 1.72 -9.11
C ASP A 38 4.81 0.26 -9.32
N PHE A 39 4.14 -0.33 -8.32
CA PHE A 39 3.56 -1.66 -8.42
C PHE A 39 2.49 -1.75 -9.51
N PHE A 40 1.56 -0.81 -9.56
CA PHE A 40 0.52 -0.79 -10.60
C PHE A 40 1.10 -0.57 -11.99
N CYS A 41 2.07 0.33 -12.14
CA CYS A 41 2.79 0.54 -13.40
C CYS A 41 3.51 -0.73 -13.87
N PHE A 42 4.10 -1.48 -12.94
CA PHE A 42 4.73 -2.77 -13.23
C PHE A 42 3.69 -3.81 -13.67
N CYS A 43 2.60 -3.96 -12.92
CA CYS A 43 1.53 -4.90 -13.26
C CYS A 43 0.88 -4.60 -14.61
N TYR A 44 0.64 -3.32 -14.90
CA TYR A 44 0.09 -2.88 -16.17
C TYR A 44 1.06 -3.15 -17.33
N GLY A 45 2.34 -2.81 -17.18
CA GLY A 45 3.38 -3.14 -18.16
C GLY A 45 3.46 -4.65 -18.45
N LYS A 46 3.46 -5.46 -17.39
CA LYS A 46 3.43 -6.93 -17.48
C LYS A 46 2.19 -7.43 -18.21
N ALA A 47 1.00 -6.89 -17.91
CA ALA A 47 -0.25 -7.27 -18.55
C ALA A 47 -0.31 -6.86 -20.03
N LEU A 48 0.43 -5.81 -20.43
CA LEU A 48 0.66 -5.42 -21.82
C LEU A 48 1.72 -6.28 -22.53
N GLY A 49 2.36 -7.24 -21.84
CA GLY A 49 3.47 -8.03 -22.39
C GLY A 49 4.78 -7.26 -22.52
N LYS A 50 4.94 -6.14 -21.80
CA LYS A 50 6.16 -5.32 -21.79
C LYS A 50 7.03 -5.67 -20.59
N SER A 51 8.35 -5.69 -20.81
CA SER A 51 9.35 -5.87 -19.74
C SER A 51 9.66 -4.58 -18.98
N THR A 52 9.16 -3.45 -19.44
CA THR A 52 9.33 -2.13 -18.82
C THR A 52 8.13 -1.76 -17.97
N VAL A 53 8.34 -0.92 -16.95
CA VAL A 53 7.25 -0.26 -16.24
C VAL A 53 6.50 0.68 -17.20
N VAL A 54 5.17 0.65 -17.18
CA VAL A 54 4.32 1.48 -18.04
C VAL A 54 3.34 2.25 -17.16
N PRO A 55 3.25 3.60 -17.30
CA PRO A 55 2.30 4.38 -16.53
C PRO A 55 0.87 3.90 -16.75
N VAL A 56 0.09 3.79 -15.67
CA VAL A 56 -1.30 3.39 -15.76
C VAL A 56 -2.16 4.58 -16.24
N PRO A 57 -2.95 4.44 -17.31
CA PRO A 57 -3.81 5.51 -17.79
C PRO A 57 -5.13 5.54 -16.98
N TYR A 58 -5.06 5.93 -15.71
CA TYR A 58 -6.19 5.91 -14.77
C TYR A 58 -7.45 6.59 -15.32
N GLU A 59 -7.32 7.76 -15.93
CA GLU A 59 -8.44 8.50 -16.53
C GLU A 59 -9.13 7.70 -17.64
N LYS A 60 -8.35 7.02 -18.50
CA LYS A 60 -8.90 6.23 -19.60
C LYS A 60 -9.61 4.97 -19.08
N ILE A 61 -9.02 4.32 -18.07
CA ILE A 61 -9.62 3.16 -17.41
C ILE A 61 -10.92 3.55 -16.69
N HIS A 62 -10.96 4.75 -16.08
CA HIS A 62 -12.17 5.23 -15.43
C HIS A 62 -13.31 5.48 -16.44
N LEU A 63 -12.98 6.01 -17.63
CA LEU A 63 -13.93 6.23 -18.72
C LEU A 63 -14.41 4.92 -19.38
N ASP A 64 -13.54 3.93 -19.51
CA ASP A 64 -13.86 2.60 -20.04
C ASP A 64 -13.30 1.50 -19.14
N GLN A 65 -14.08 1.15 -18.11
CA GLN A 65 -13.74 0.10 -17.14
C GLN A 65 -13.75 -1.31 -17.76
N SER A 66 -14.27 -1.47 -18.98
CA SER A 66 -14.27 -2.76 -19.69
C SER A 66 -12.92 -3.06 -20.34
N ALA A 67 -12.12 -2.02 -20.64
CA ALA A 67 -10.84 -2.15 -21.30
C ALA A 67 -9.76 -2.78 -20.41
N VAL A 68 -9.78 -2.51 -19.11
CA VAL A 68 -8.81 -3.04 -18.14
C VAL A 68 -9.54 -3.51 -16.89
N VAL A 69 -9.39 -4.79 -16.56
CA VAL A 69 -9.95 -5.39 -15.35
C VAL A 69 -8.83 -5.63 -14.35
N VAL A 70 -8.99 -5.14 -13.12
CA VAL A 70 -8.05 -5.39 -12.01
C VAL A 70 -8.65 -6.45 -11.10
N GLN A 71 -7.92 -7.53 -10.88
CA GLN A 71 -8.30 -8.64 -9.99
C GLN A 71 -7.46 -8.63 -8.71
N GLY A 72 -7.99 -9.23 -7.65
CA GLY A 72 -7.29 -9.41 -6.37
C GLY A 72 -7.31 -8.21 -5.43
N LEU A 73 -8.00 -7.12 -5.80
CA LEU A 73 -8.33 -6.04 -4.87
C LEU A 73 -9.39 -6.49 -3.85
N PRO A 74 -9.50 -5.82 -2.68
CA PRO A 74 -10.54 -6.10 -1.71
C PRO A 74 -11.93 -5.97 -2.32
N GLU A 75 -12.87 -6.79 -1.85
CA GLU A 75 -14.27 -6.70 -2.27
C GLU A 75 -14.82 -5.29 -2.01
N GLY A 76 -15.48 -4.71 -3.01
CA GLY A 76 -16.03 -3.35 -2.94
C GLY A 76 -15.02 -2.22 -3.13
N LEU A 77 -13.71 -2.49 -3.24
CA LEU A 77 -12.72 -1.45 -3.54
C LEU A 77 -12.65 -1.18 -5.05
N ALA A 78 -13.03 0.03 -5.45
CA ALA A 78 -12.86 0.49 -6.83
C ALA A 78 -11.38 0.77 -7.14
N PHE A 79 -10.95 0.39 -8.35
CA PHE A 79 -9.63 0.75 -8.86
C PHE A 79 -9.56 2.25 -9.18
N LYS A 80 -8.62 2.95 -8.53
CA LYS A 80 -8.36 4.38 -8.68
C LYS A 80 -6.88 4.70 -8.46
N HIS A 81 -6.51 5.95 -8.73
CA HIS A 81 -5.15 6.45 -8.53
C HIS A 81 -4.70 6.29 -7.06
N PRO A 82 -3.44 5.90 -6.78
CA PRO A 82 -2.96 5.62 -5.42
C PRO A 82 -3.11 6.79 -4.45
N ALA A 83 -3.00 8.02 -4.95
CA ALA A 83 -3.22 9.23 -4.16
C ALA A 83 -4.62 9.30 -3.51
N ASN A 84 -5.61 8.59 -4.07
CA ASN A 84 -7.00 8.60 -3.62
C ASN A 84 -7.34 7.44 -2.68
N TYR A 85 -6.37 6.60 -2.29
CA TYR A 85 -6.53 5.62 -1.23
C TYR A 85 -6.07 6.18 0.12
N ASP A 86 -6.66 5.65 1.19
CA ASP A 86 -6.19 5.83 2.56
C ASP A 86 -4.95 4.96 2.85
N VAL A 87 -4.26 5.26 3.94
CA VAL A 87 -3.04 4.57 4.38
C VAL A 87 -3.26 3.06 4.53
N SER A 88 -4.39 2.64 5.12
CA SER A 88 -4.68 1.23 5.38
C SER A 88 -4.86 0.46 4.08
N THR A 89 -5.59 1.04 3.12
CA THR A 89 -5.77 0.47 1.79
C THR A 89 -4.45 0.36 1.04
N LEU A 90 -3.59 1.38 1.08
CA LEU A 90 -2.28 1.35 0.44
C LEU A 90 -1.39 0.23 1.02
N LYS A 91 -1.34 0.09 2.35
CA LYS A 91 -0.60 -0.98 3.02
C LYS A 91 -1.13 -2.35 2.61
N TRP A 92 -2.46 -2.53 2.63
CA TRP A 92 -3.10 -3.79 2.24
C TRP A 92 -2.75 -4.21 0.81
N ILE A 93 -2.74 -3.27 -0.14
CA ILE A 93 -2.39 -3.53 -1.55
C ILE A 93 -0.94 -4.04 -1.65
N LEU A 94 -0.01 -3.43 -0.92
CA LEU A 94 1.40 -3.84 -0.93
C LEU A 94 1.63 -5.20 -0.27
N GLU A 95 0.87 -5.52 0.79
CA GLU A 95 0.91 -6.81 1.46
C GLU A 95 0.32 -7.94 0.59
N ASN A 96 -0.73 -7.66 -0.17
CA ASN A 96 -1.44 -8.63 -1.01
C ASN A 96 -1.09 -8.53 -2.50
N LYS A 97 0.03 -7.88 -2.82
CA LYS A 97 0.48 -7.61 -4.20
C LYS A 97 0.60 -8.84 -5.09
N SER A 98 0.86 -10.02 -4.52
CA SER A 98 0.97 -11.28 -5.27
C SER A 98 -0.38 -11.77 -5.80
N GLY A 99 -1.49 -11.40 -5.16
CA GLY A 99 -2.85 -11.73 -5.60
C GLY A 99 -3.41 -10.73 -6.61
N ILE A 100 -2.80 -9.55 -6.74
CA ILE A 100 -3.31 -8.47 -7.60
C ILE A 100 -2.76 -8.62 -9.01
N SER A 101 -3.64 -8.58 -10.01
CA SER A 101 -3.25 -8.67 -11.41
C SER A 101 -4.12 -7.80 -12.32
N PHE A 102 -3.56 -7.39 -13.45
CA PHE A 102 -4.22 -6.58 -14.46
C PHE A 102 -4.52 -7.46 -15.67
N ILE A 103 -5.72 -7.31 -16.23
CA ILE A 103 -6.16 -8.00 -17.44
C ILE A 103 -6.55 -6.95 -18.47
N ILE A 104 -5.78 -6.87 -19.54
CA ILE A 104 -6.04 -5.93 -20.64
C ILE A 104 -6.97 -6.60 -21.65
N LYS A 105 -8.17 -6.05 -21.82
CA LYS A 105 -9.15 -6.48 -22.83
C LYS A 105 -9.07 -5.62 -24.10
N ARG A 106 -8.75 -4.34 -23.95
CA ARG A 106 -8.62 -3.38 -25.05
C ARG A 106 -7.53 -2.37 -24.71
N LEU A 107 -6.77 -1.94 -25.72
CA LEU A 107 -5.80 -0.85 -25.61
C LEU A 107 -6.49 0.50 -25.80
N PHE A 108 -5.89 1.57 -25.26
CA PHE A 108 -6.34 2.95 -25.41
C PHE A 108 -5.50 3.71 -26.46
#